data_AF-A0A849DM87-F1
#
_entry.id   AF-A0A849DM87-F1
#
_cell.length_a   1.000
_cell.length_b   1.000
_cell.length_c   1.000
_cell.angle_alpha   90.00
_cell.angle_beta   90.00
_cell.angle_gamma   90.00
#
_symmetry.space_group_name_H-M   'P 1'
#
loop_
_entity.id
_entity.type
_entity.pdbx_description
1 polymer ?
#
loop_
_entity_poly.entity_id
_entity_poly.type
_entity_poly.pdbx_seq_one_letter_code
_entity_poly.pdbx_strand_id
1 'polypeptide(L)'
;MMWYAGMAGGVALADILTGARNPSGRLPFAIPVSAGHLPAFDRTATSVTYDRFHGQRLLDRLGVAPAFPHGFGLAYTTFSIGEVTPGVPEAGGVRLAATVTNTGARDGRHVVQVYGRRTGGAYAGELMLVGFAGVAVPAGGSVPVEVLVSFTPLAQWDPATKQRILPAASEIVLEVSAYAHDPDAIVVPLQP
;
A
#
# COMPACT_ATOMS: atom_id res chain seq x y z
N MET A 1 16.74 -2.44 5.52
CA MET A 1 16.82 -3.88 5.16
C MET A 1 17.36 -3.99 3.75
N MET A 2 18.43 -4.77 3.51
CA MET A 2 19.03 -4.89 2.16
C MET A 2 18.53 -6.09 1.35
N TRP A 3 17.94 -7.10 2.01
CA TRP A 3 17.59 -8.38 1.38
C TRP A 3 18.80 -9.02 0.69
N TYR A 4 18.57 -9.76 -0.40
CA TYR A 4 19.61 -10.30 -1.25
C TYR A 4 19.97 -9.29 -2.36
N ALA A 5 20.81 -8.32 -2.03
CA ALA A 5 21.11 -7.14 -2.86
C ALA A 5 22.00 -7.39 -4.11
N GLY A 6 22.29 -8.66 -4.45
CA GLY A 6 23.12 -9.03 -5.60
C GLY A 6 24.57 -8.56 -5.51
N MET A 7 25.32 -8.66 -6.62
CA MET A 7 26.77 -8.42 -6.65
C MET A 7 27.19 -6.97 -6.34
N ALA A 8 26.31 -5.99 -6.59
CA ALA A 8 26.56 -4.58 -6.30
C ALA A 8 26.06 -4.14 -4.91
N GLY A 9 25.59 -5.08 -4.07
CA GLY A 9 24.97 -4.78 -2.78
C GLY A 9 25.88 -4.03 -1.80
N GLY A 10 27.19 -4.28 -1.82
CA GLY A 10 28.15 -3.55 -0.98
C GLY A 10 28.25 -2.07 -1.34
N VAL A 11 28.24 -1.74 -2.63
CA VAL A 11 28.26 -0.34 -3.12
C VAL A 11 26.94 0.34 -2.76
N ALA A 12 25.80 -0.31 -3.03
CA ALA A 12 24.50 0.22 -2.68
C ALA A 12 24.34 0.45 -1.15
N LEU A 13 24.89 -0.45 -0.32
CA LEU A 13 24.90 -0.28 1.13
C LEU A 13 25.70 0.96 1.54
N ALA A 14 26.91 1.12 1.00
CA ALA A 14 27.76 2.26 1.31
C ALA A 14 27.09 3.59 0.94
N ASP A 15 26.46 3.65 -0.24
CA ASP A 15 25.70 4.83 -0.70
C ASP A 15 24.58 5.21 0.28
N ILE A 16 23.84 4.21 0.80
CA ILE A 16 22.76 4.44 1.76
C ILE A 16 23.32 4.81 3.14
N LEU A 17 24.32 4.10 3.66
CA LEU A 17 24.87 4.36 5.00
C LEU A 17 25.55 5.73 5.10
N THR A 18 26.23 6.15 4.03
CA THR A 18 26.88 7.48 3.96
C THR A 18 25.87 8.60 3.63
N GLY A 19 24.64 8.25 3.25
CA GLY A 19 23.64 9.21 2.82
C GLY A 19 23.91 9.84 1.45
N ALA A 20 24.80 9.27 0.64
CA ALA A 20 24.98 9.62 -0.77
C ALA A 20 23.71 9.31 -1.59
N ARG A 21 22.92 8.32 -1.16
CA ARG A 21 21.57 8.04 -1.66
C ARG A 21 20.56 8.02 -0.51
N ASN A 22 19.36 8.52 -0.78
CA ASN A 22 18.23 8.47 0.15
C ASN A 22 17.48 7.13 -0.02
N PRO A 23 17.25 6.32 1.04
CA PRO A 23 16.44 5.11 0.92
C PRO A 23 14.99 5.48 0.54
N SER A 24 14.43 4.74 -0.41
CA SER A 24 13.07 4.98 -0.91
C SER A 24 12.26 3.68 -1.12
N GLY A 25 12.81 2.55 -0.66
CA GLY A 25 12.14 1.25 -0.72
C GLY A 25 10.93 1.18 0.22
N ARG A 26 9.91 0.42 -0.18
CA ARG A 26 8.69 0.15 0.57
C ARG A 26 8.54 -1.36 0.75
N LEU A 27 8.08 -1.81 1.91
CA LEU A 27 7.89 -3.24 2.16
C LEU A 27 6.77 -3.80 1.25
N PRO A 28 7.02 -4.84 0.45
CA PRO A 28 5.98 -5.47 -0.37
C PRO A 28 5.13 -6.48 0.42
N PHE A 29 5.34 -6.60 1.73
CA PHE A 29 4.61 -7.46 2.66
C PHE A 29 4.60 -6.83 4.05
N ALA A 30 3.69 -7.29 4.91
CA ALA A 30 3.70 -6.92 6.33
C ALA A 30 4.64 -7.83 7.13
N ILE A 31 5.31 -7.27 8.13
CA ILE A 31 6.12 -8.00 9.10
C ILE A 31 5.33 -8.10 10.41
N PRO A 32 4.91 -9.29 10.85
CA PRO A 32 4.17 -9.45 12.10
C PRO A 32 5.08 -9.29 13.32
N VAL A 33 4.49 -8.94 14.47
CA VAL A 33 5.20 -8.90 15.77
C VAL A 33 5.51 -10.30 16.32
N SER A 34 4.77 -11.33 15.88
CA SER A 34 4.88 -12.70 16.40
C SER A 34 4.64 -13.72 15.29
N ALA A 35 5.31 -14.87 15.38
CA ALA A 35 5.07 -16.01 14.50
C ALA A 35 3.63 -16.53 14.60
N GLY A 36 2.96 -16.33 15.75
CA GLY A 36 1.55 -16.70 15.93
C GLY A 36 0.57 -15.89 15.08
N HIS A 37 1.02 -14.81 14.43
CA HIS A 37 0.21 -14.00 13.51
C HIS A 37 0.46 -14.36 12.03
N LEU A 38 1.26 -15.40 11.77
CA LEU A 38 1.43 -15.95 10.42
C LEU A 38 0.33 -17.00 10.13
N PRO A 39 0.04 -17.29 8.85
CA PRO A 39 -0.78 -18.45 8.51
C PRO A 39 -0.23 -19.73 9.14
N ALA A 40 -1.14 -20.65 9.48
CA ALA A 40 -0.75 -21.94 10.03
C ALA A 40 0.21 -22.67 9.09
N PHE A 41 1.33 -23.14 9.64
CA PHE A 41 2.34 -23.87 8.90
C PHE A 41 2.71 -25.15 9.64
N ASP A 42 2.58 -26.28 8.93
CA ASP A 42 3.04 -27.58 9.39
C ASP A 42 3.88 -28.20 8.29
N ARG A 43 5.18 -28.39 8.57
CA ARG A 43 6.15 -28.98 7.63
C ARG A 43 5.84 -30.43 7.27
N THR A 44 5.02 -31.12 8.06
CA THR A 44 4.67 -32.53 7.91
C THR A 44 3.28 -32.74 7.31
N ALA A 45 2.52 -31.65 7.09
CA ALA A 45 1.18 -31.74 6.53
C ALA A 45 1.20 -32.35 5.12
N THR A 46 0.32 -33.32 4.91
CA THR A 46 0.07 -33.94 3.60
C THR A 46 -1.07 -33.24 2.84
N SER A 47 -1.81 -32.35 3.51
CA SER A 47 -2.86 -31.53 2.93
C SER A 47 -2.94 -30.18 3.64
N VAL A 48 -3.29 -29.11 2.91
CA VAL A 48 -3.47 -27.77 3.45
C VAL A 48 -4.69 -27.11 2.82
N THR A 49 -5.44 -26.34 3.60
CA THR A 49 -6.55 -25.51 3.11
C THR A 49 -6.07 -24.07 2.97
N TYR A 50 -6.20 -23.51 1.77
CA TYR A 50 -5.91 -22.11 1.52
C TYR A 50 -7.18 -21.27 1.66
N ASP A 51 -7.06 -20.17 2.41
CA ASP A 51 -8.01 -19.08 2.38
C ASP A 51 -7.33 -17.79 1.89
N ARG A 52 -8.03 -16.66 1.99
CA ARG A 52 -7.55 -15.35 1.51
C ARG A 52 -6.76 -14.55 2.57
N PHE A 53 -6.62 -15.06 3.79
CA PHE A 53 -6.05 -14.31 4.91
C PHE A 53 -4.56 -14.64 5.08
N HIS A 54 -3.74 -13.73 4.56
CA HIS A 54 -2.29 -13.76 4.69
C HIS A 54 -1.76 -12.31 4.74
N GLY A 55 -0.51 -12.14 5.19
CA GLY A 55 0.14 -10.82 5.26
C GLY A 55 -0.70 -9.81 6.04
N GLN A 56 -0.78 -8.57 5.54
CA GLN A 56 -1.56 -7.50 6.18
C GLN A 56 -3.02 -7.89 6.41
N ARG A 57 -3.67 -8.57 5.47
CA ARG A 57 -5.09 -8.96 5.60
C ARG A 57 -5.34 -9.90 6.77
N LEU A 58 -4.40 -10.80 7.07
CA LEU A 58 -4.51 -11.68 8.24
C LEU A 58 -4.36 -10.89 9.54
N LEU A 59 -3.42 -9.94 9.59
CA LEU A 59 -3.23 -9.08 10.75
C LEU A 59 -4.46 -8.22 11.02
N ASP A 60 -5.05 -7.65 9.96
CA ASP A 60 -6.29 -6.88 10.04
C ASP A 60 -7.44 -7.75 10.55
N ARG A 61 -7.58 -9.00 10.05
CA ARG A 61 -8.59 -9.95 10.53
C ARG A 61 -8.43 -10.29 12.02
N LEU A 62 -7.18 -10.44 12.47
CA LEU A 62 -6.86 -10.75 13.85
C LEU A 62 -6.96 -9.52 14.78
N GLY A 63 -7.08 -8.31 14.22
CA GLY A 63 -7.11 -7.07 14.99
C GLY A 63 -5.77 -6.75 15.66
N VAL A 64 -4.65 -7.19 15.07
CA VAL A 64 -3.31 -6.99 15.63
C VAL A 64 -2.45 -6.09 14.75
N ALA A 65 -1.69 -5.20 15.39
CA ALA A 65 -0.78 -4.32 14.66
C ALA A 65 0.46 -5.10 14.16
N PRO A 66 0.92 -4.84 12.91
CA PRO A 66 2.21 -5.33 12.43
C PRO A 66 3.36 -4.65 13.17
N ALA A 67 4.53 -5.29 13.19
CA ALA A 67 5.78 -4.61 13.54
C ALA A 67 6.14 -3.58 12.45
N PHE A 68 5.93 -3.95 11.18
CA PHE A 68 6.01 -3.05 10.04
C PHE A 68 4.89 -3.38 9.04
N PRO A 69 3.97 -2.45 8.75
CA PRO A 69 2.86 -2.71 7.84
C PRO A 69 3.30 -2.85 6.39
N HIS A 70 2.40 -3.40 5.57
CA HIS A 70 2.59 -3.38 4.11
C HIS A 70 2.83 -1.94 3.62
N GLY A 71 3.80 -1.76 2.73
CA GLY A 71 4.16 -0.46 2.18
C GLY A 71 5.06 0.39 3.07
N PHE A 72 5.37 -0.02 4.30
CA PHE A 72 6.20 0.77 5.20
C PHE A 72 7.63 0.97 4.66
N GLY A 73 8.20 2.13 4.91
CA GLY A 73 9.58 2.47 4.53
C GLY A 73 9.96 3.87 4.98
N LEU A 74 11.15 4.01 5.55
CA LEU A 74 11.69 5.29 6.00
C LEU A 74 12.55 5.94 4.90
N ALA A 75 12.74 7.24 5.03
CA ALA A 75 13.62 8.05 4.21
C ALA A 75 14.48 8.95 5.12
N TYR A 76 15.58 9.49 4.60
CA TYR A 76 16.39 10.52 5.26
C TYR A 76 15.80 11.94 5.15
N THR A 77 14.57 12.04 4.63
CA THR A 77 13.79 13.27 4.57
C THR A 77 12.34 12.93 4.92
N THR A 78 11.53 13.94 5.20
CA THR A 78 10.12 13.81 5.55
C THR A 78 9.24 14.29 4.41
N PHE A 79 8.05 13.70 4.29
CA PHE A 79 7.08 14.07 3.26
C PHE A 79 5.70 14.26 3.88
N SER A 80 4.90 15.14 3.29
CA SER A 80 3.46 15.25 3.56
C SER A 80 2.69 15.09 2.25
N ILE A 81 1.56 14.41 2.31
CA ILE A 81 0.60 14.34 1.22
C ILE A 81 -0.42 15.45 1.47
N GLY A 82 -0.58 16.35 0.49
CA GLY A 82 -1.55 17.43 0.53
C GLY A 82 -2.94 16.98 0.09
N GLU A 83 -3.76 17.93 -0.37
CA GLU A 83 -5.10 17.64 -0.87
C GLU A 83 -5.10 16.56 -1.97
N VAL A 84 -6.08 15.66 -1.87
CA VAL A 84 -6.31 14.58 -2.82
C VAL A 84 -7.61 14.84 -3.56
N THR A 85 -7.56 14.81 -4.88
CA THR A 85 -8.73 15.01 -5.74
C THR A 85 -9.00 13.76 -6.57
N PRO A 86 -10.13 13.04 -6.35
CA PRO A 86 -10.57 11.99 -7.26
C PRO A 86 -11.07 12.58 -8.58
N GLY A 87 -10.66 11.97 -9.68
CA GLY A 87 -11.31 12.15 -10.97
C GLY A 87 -12.67 11.45 -11.03
N VAL A 88 -13.28 11.47 -12.21
CA VAL A 88 -14.54 10.75 -12.45
C VAL A 88 -14.27 9.25 -12.46
N PRO A 89 -14.97 8.44 -11.64
CA PRO A 89 -14.85 6.99 -11.70
C PRO A 89 -15.30 6.43 -13.04
N GLU A 90 -14.53 5.46 -13.56
CA GLU A 90 -14.88 4.68 -14.74
C GLU A 90 -15.22 3.24 -14.33
N ALA A 91 -15.64 2.41 -15.30
CA ALA A 91 -15.97 1.00 -15.09
C ALA A 91 -14.71 0.18 -14.75
N GLY A 92 -14.24 0.28 -13.50
CA GLY A 92 -13.13 -0.50 -12.95
C GLY A 92 -11.99 0.29 -12.33
N GLY A 93 -12.08 1.62 -12.24
CA GLY A 93 -11.04 2.41 -11.61
C GLY A 93 -11.33 3.91 -11.56
N VAL A 94 -10.38 4.63 -10.98
CA VAL A 94 -10.40 6.10 -10.92
C VAL A 94 -8.96 6.61 -10.93
N ARG A 95 -8.77 7.85 -11.38
CA ARG A 95 -7.49 8.54 -11.33
C ARG A 95 -7.50 9.48 -10.14
N LEU A 96 -6.51 9.40 -9.27
CA LEU A 96 -6.35 10.30 -8.13
C LEU A 96 -5.18 11.25 -8.39
N ALA A 97 -5.42 12.54 -8.20
CA ALA A 97 -4.35 13.53 -8.13
C ALA A 97 -4.05 13.86 -6.66
N ALA A 98 -2.77 13.95 -6.31
CA ALA A 98 -2.32 14.42 -5.01
C ALA A 98 -1.09 15.30 -5.19
N THR A 99 -0.80 16.15 -4.22
CA THR A 99 0.49 16.88 -4.15
C THR A 99 1.34 16.32 -3.04
N VAL A 100 2.59 15.96 -3.34
CA VAL A 100 3.56 15.53 -2.33
C VAL A 100 4.55 16.64 -2.08
N THR A 101 4.68 17.05 -0.82
CA THR A 101 5.67 18.02 -0.37
C THR A 101 6.77 17.31 0.40
N ASN A 102 8.02 17.60 0.08
CA ASN A 102 9.16 17.19 0.87
C ASN A 102 9.44 18.26 1.92
N THR A 103 9.15 17.94 3.18
CA THR A 103 9.25 18.88 4.31
C THR A 103 10.63 18.87 4.96
N GLY A 104 11.56 18.05 4.47
CA GLY A 104 12.92 17.96 5.00
C GLY A 104 13.97 18.65 4.11
N ALA A 105 15.24 18.49 4.52
CA ALA A 105 16.39 19.19 3.95
C ALA A 105 17.17 18.38 2.90
N ARG A 106 16.66 17.22 2.48
CA ARG A 106 17.30 16.34 1.49
C ARG A 106 16.34 15.97 0.38
N ASP A 107 16.82 15.91 -0.84
CA ASP A 107 16.08 15.32 -1.95
C ASP A 107 15.70 13.87 -1.63
N GLY A 108 14.55 13.44 -2.12
CA GLY A 108 14.11 12.07 -1.91
C GLY A 108 12.99 11.65 -2.86
N ARG A 109 12.62 10.38 -2.75
CA ARG A 109 11.52 9.80 -3.51
C ARG A 109 10.48 9.26 -2.55
N HIS A 110 9.25 9.72 -2.72
CA HIS A 110 8.10 9.23 -1.98
C HIS A 110 7.30 8.23 -2.84
N VAL A 111 6.55 7.34 -2.20
CA VAL A 111 5.60 6.45 -2.88
C VAL A 111 4.24 6.68 -2.25
N VAL A 112 3.36 7.36 -2.97
CA VAL A 112 1.96 7.50 -2.58
C VAL A 112 1.27 6.18 -2.84
N GLN A 113 0.59 5.66 -1.84
CA GLN A 113 -0.14 4.41 -1.89
C GLN A 113 -1.62 4.69 -1.68
N VAL A 114 -2.47 4.03 -2.45
CA VAL A 114 -3.92 4.15 -2.34
C VAL A 114 -4.44 2.79 -1.94
N TYR A 115 -5.04 2.76 -0.76
CA TYR A 115 -5.76 1.61 -0.26
C TYR A 115 -7.26 1.83 -0.45
N GLY A 116 -8.01 0.76 -0.73
CA GLY A 116 -9.44 0.82 -0.94
C GLY A 116 -10.13 -0.26 -0.13
N ARG A 117 -11.36 0.00 0.28
CA ARG A 117 -12.23 -0.98 0.93
C ARG A 117 -13.66 -0.82 0.48
N ARG A 118 -14.41 -1.92 0.48
CA ARG A 118 -15.86 -1.89 0.26
C ARG A 118 -16.59 -1.44 1.53
N THR A 119 -17.67 -0.69 1.37
CA THR A 119 -18.54 -0.28 2.48
C THR A 119 -19.61 -1.32 2.83
N GLY A 120 -19.90 -2.25 1.92
CA GLY A 120 -20.91 -3.30 2.10
C GLY A 120 -20.66 -4.55 1.26
N GLY A 121 -21.50 -5.56 1.48
CA GLY A 121 -21.43 -6.84 0.78
C GLY A 121 -20.29 -7.76 1.26
N ALA A 122 -19.95 -8.75 0.43
CA ALA A 122 -18.81 -9.62 0.72
C ALA A 122 -17.50 -8.82 0.73
N TYR A 123 -16.64 -9.12 1.70
CA TYR A 123 -15.34 -8.46 1.89
C TYR A 123 -15.42 -6.98 2.33
N ALA A 124 -16.59 -6.55 2.84
CA ALA A 124 -16.74 -5.23 3.43
C ALA A 124 -15.69 -4.98 4.54
N GLY A 125 -15.11 -3.78 4.53
CA GLY A 125 -14.09 -3.38 5.50
C GLY A 125 -12.68 -3.90 5.23
N GLU A 126 -12.48 -4.80 4.26
CA GLU A 126 -11.13 -5.28 3.94
C GLU A 126 -10.35 -4.24 3.14
N LEU A 127 -9.22 -3.82 3.71
CA LEU A 127 -8.35 -2.81 3.12
C LEU A 127 -7.37 -3.47 2.14
N MET A 128 -7.31 -2.91 0.93
CA MET A 128 -6.57 -3.47 -0.19
C MET A 128 -5.76 -2.40 -0.90
N LEU A 129 -4.49 -2.67 -1.23
CA LEU A 129 -3.75 -1.80 -2.15
C LEU A 129 -4.41 -1.84 -3.54
N VAL A 130 -4.87 -0.67 -4.00
CA VAL A 130 -5.60 -0.50 -5.27
C VAL A 130 -4.85 0.37 -6.28
N GLY A 131 -3.79 1.05 -5.85
CA GLY A 131 -2.90 1.82 -6.71
C GLY A 131 -1.71 2.38 -5.93
N PHE A 132 -0.62 2.71 -6.63
CA PHE A 132 0.49 3.46 -6.06
C PHE A 132 1.28 4.18 -7.15
N ALA A 133 1.95 5.28 -6.80
CA ALA A 133 2.85 5.98 -7.69
C ALA A 133 4.05 6.53 -6.92
N GLY A 134 5.24 6.46 -7.53
CA GLY A 134 6.45 7.04 -6.97
C GLY A 134 6.74 8.41 -7.56
N VAL A 135 7.17 9.35 -6.72
CA VAL A 135 7.49 10.73 -7.13
C VAL A 135 8.80 11.18 -6.48
N ALA A 136 9.69 11.74 -7.29
CA ALA A 136 10.90 12.39 -6.79
C ALA A 136 10.55 13.84 -6.43
N VAL A 137 10.93 14.27 -5.23
CA VAL A 137 10.58 15.58 -4.69
C VAL A 137 11.85 16.22 -4.12
N PRO A 138 12.32 17.35 -4.68
CA PRO A 138 13.46 18.10 -4.15
C PRO A 138 13.21 18.54 -2.69
N ALA A 139 14.28 18.77 -1.93
CA ALA A 139 14.18 19.33 -0.58
C ALA A 139 13.34 20.62 -0.56
N GLY A 140 12.35 20.70 0.33
CA GLY A 140 11.41 21.83 0.41
C GLY A 140 10.43 21.98 -0.77
N GLY A 141 10.53 21.11 -1.79
CA GLY A 141 9.70 21.18 -3.00
C GLY A 141 8.35 20.48 -2.84
N SER A 142 7.43 20.81 -3.75
CA SER A 142 6.13 20.16 -3.90
C SER A 142 5.96 19.69 -5.34
N VAL A 143 5.56 18.44 -5.55
CA VAL A 143 5.39 17.86 -6.88
C VAL A 143 4.01 17.17 -6.96
N PRO A 144 3.22 17.44 -8.02
CA PRO A 144 1.98 16.71 -8.24
C PRO A 144 2.28 15.26 -8.63
N VAL A 145 1.45 14.34 -8.15
CA VAL A 145 1.51 12.94 -8.50
C VAL A 145 0.12 12.43 -8.83
N GLU A 146 0.06 11.61 -9.87
CA GLU A 146 -1.15 10.94 -10.29
C GLU A 146 -1.04 9.45 -9.95
N VAL A 147 -2.09 8.90 -9.32
CA VAL A 147 -2.19 7.48 -9.02
C VAL A 147 -3.37 6.89 -9.79
N LEU A 148 -3.08 5.89 -10.62
CA LEU A 148 -4.11 5.07 -11.24
C LEU A 148 -4.61 4.03 -10.23
N VAL A 149 -5.91 4.08 -9.93
CA VAL A 149 -6.58 3.18 -9.00
C VAL A 149 -7.38 2.14 -9.80
N SER A 150 -7.20 0.86 -9.48
CA SER A 150 -8.03 -0.23 -10.00
C SER A 150 -8.96 -0.76 -8.91
N PHE A 151 -10.23 -0.97 -9.25
CA PHE A 151 -11.20 -1.62 -8.36
C PHE A 151 -11.10 -3.15 -8.40
N THR A 152 -10.25 -3.71 -9.27
CA THR A 152 -10.07 -5.17 -9.40
C THR A 152 -9.68 -5.88 -8.10
N PRO A 153 -8.78 -5.33 -7.24
CA PRO A 153 -8.45 -5.95 -5.96
C PRO A 153 -9.63 -6.02 -4.98
N LEU A 154 -10.67 -5.21 -5.20
CA LEU A 154 -11.91 -5.18 -4.42
C LEU A 154 -13.01 -6.07 -5.03
N ALA A 155 -12.75 -6.69 -6.18
CA ALA A 155 -13.72 -7.51 -6.86
C ALA A 155 -14.05 -8.79 -6.08
N GLN A 156 -15.30 -9.21 -6.15
CA GLN A 156 -15.71 -10.52 -5.71
C GLN A 156 -15.61 -11.53 -6.86
N TRP A 157 -15.10 -12.73 -6.58
CA TRP A 157 -15.18 -13.84 -7.52
C TRP A 157 -16.51 -14.57 -7.36
N ASP A 158 -17.25 -14.74 -8.46
CA ASP A 158 -18.42 -15.61 -8.52
C ASP A 158 -18.02 -16.99 -9.10
N PRO A 159 -18.08 -18.07 -8.30
CA PRO A 159 -17.70 -19.40 -8.76
C PRO A 159 -18.68 -19.99 -9.79
N ALA A 160 -19.95 -19.57 -9.81
CA ALA A 160 -20.96 -20.10 -10.72
C ALA A 160 -20.75 -19.56 -12.14
N THR A 161 -20.57 -18.24 -12.26
CA THR A 161 -20.35 -17.58 -13.56
C THR A 161 -18.87 -17.53 -13.97
N LYS A 162 -17.95 -17.80 -13.03
CA LYS A 162 -16.48 -17.66 -13.21
C LYS A 162 -16.09 -16.25 -13.64
N GLN A 163 -16.75 -15.25 -13.06
CA GLN A 163 -16.50 -13.84 -13.36
C GLN A 163 -16.14 -13.06 -12.10
N ARG A 164 -15.43 -11.94 -12.31
CA ARG A 164 -15.17 -10.94 -11.28
C ARG A 164 -16.30 -9.92 -11.28
N ILE A 165 -16.92 -9.75 -10.13
CA ILE A 165 -17.93 -8.73 -9.88
C ILE A 165 -17.22 -7.55 -9.23
N LEU A 166 -17.07 -6.46 -9.98
CA LEU A 166 -16.50 -5.21 -9.46
C LEU A 166 -17.54 -4.50 -8.58
N PRO A 167 -17.11 -3.89 -7.46
CA PRO A 167 -17.98 -2.98 -6.71
C PRO A 167 -18.29 -1.72 -7.52
N ALA A 168 -19.45 -1.11 -7.25
CA ALA A 168 -19.73 0.23 -7.76
C ALA A 168 -18.84 1.25 -7.04
N ALA A 169 -18.52 2.38 -7.69
CA ALA A 169 -17.67 3.42 -7.09
C ALA A 169 -18.23 3.92 -5.75
N SER A 170 -19.55 4.13 -5.66
CA SER A 170 -20.25 4.54 -4.44
C SER A 170 -20.15 3.55 -3.27
N GLU A 171 -19.71 2.31 -3.52
CA GLU A 171 -19.46 1.28 -2.49
C GLU A 171 -18.01 1.28 -2.00
N ILE A 172 -17.16 2.22 -2.44
CA ILE A 172 -15.73 2.22 -2.19
C ILE A 172 -15.32 3.47 -1.39
N VAL A 173 -14.52 3.23 -0.35
CA VAL A 173 -13.77 4.27 0.34
C VAL A 173 -12.29 4.05 0.05
N LEU A 174 -11.60 5.12 -0.37
CA LEU A 174 -10.16 5.13 -0.60
C LEU A 174 -9.43 5.80 0.57
N GLU A 175 -8.21 5.37 0.81
CA GLU A 175 -7.27 5.88 1.82
C GLU A 175 -5.93 6.14 1.13
N VAL A 176 -5.56 7.41 0.98
CA VAL A 176 -4.29 7.83 0.37
C VAL A 176 -3.26 8.06 1.46
N SER A 177 -2.15 7.33 1.42
CA SER A 177 -1.22 7.21 2.53
C SER A 177 0.20 6.83 2.09
N ALA A 178 1.16 6.86 3.02
CA ALA A 178 2.52 6.40 2.78
C ALA A 178 2.70 4.88 2.98
N TYR A 179 1.76 4.20 3.65
CA TYR A 179 1.73 2.75 3.92
C TYR A 179 0.36 2.32 4.47
N ALA A 180 0.10 1.02 4.61
CA ALA A 180 -1.18 0.52 5.11
C ALA A 180 -1.42 0.94 6.58
N HIS A 181 -2.62 1.46 6.89
CA HIS A 181 -3.01 1.98 8.21
C HIS A 181 -2.13 3.13 8.72
N ASP A 182 -1.62 3.94 7.80
CA ASP A 182 -0.93 5.20 8.14
C ASP A 182 -1.90 6.14 8.89
N PRO A 183 -1.57 6.64 10.10
CA PRO A 183 -2.45 7.55 10.83
C PRO A 183 -2.69 8.88 10.09
N ASP A 184 -1.81 9.25 9.17
CA ASP A 184 -1.93 10.46 8.35
C ASP A 184 -2.70 10.21 7.03
N ALA A 185 -3.37 9.07 6.89
CA ALA A 185 -4.11 8.72 5.68
C ALA A 185 -5.27 9.70 5.40
N ILE A 186 -5.36 10.13 4.14
CA ILE A 186 -6.45 10.97 3.64
C ILE A 186 -7.56 10.07 3.12
N VAL A 187 -8.72 10.10 3.78
CA VAL A 187 -9.89 9.31 3.40
C VAL A 187 -10.67 10.02 2.30
N VAL A 188 -10.89 9.33 1.19
CA VAL A 188 -11.58 9.82 -0.01
C VAL A 188 -12.75 8.89 -0.33
N PRO A 189 -13.98 9.20 0.11
CA PRO A 189 -15.17 8.48 -0.34
C PRO A 189 -15.43 8.80 -1.81
N LEU A 190 -15.70 7.77 -2.62
CA LEU A 190 -16.09 7.98 -4.01
C LEU A 190 -17.61 8.24 -4.08
N GLN A 191 -17.98 9.31 -4.78
CA GLN A 191 -19.37 9.61 -5.10
C GLN A 191 -19.76 8.93 -6.42
N PRO A 192 -21.07 8.77 -6.68
CA PRO A 192 -21.58 8.23 -7.95
C PRO A 192 -21.12 9.01 -9.19
#